data_AF-A0A9E6AF93-F1
#
_entry.id   AF-A0A9E6AF93-F1
#
_cell.length_a   1.000
_cell.length_b   1.000
_cell.length_c   1.000
_cell.angle_alpha   90.00
_cell.angle_beta   90.00
_cell.angle_gamma   90.00
#
_symmetry.space_group_name_H-M   'P 1'
#
loop_
_entity.id
_entity.type
_entity.pdbx_description
1 polymer ?
#
loop_
_entity_poly.entity_id
_entity_poly.type
_entity_poly.pdbx_seq_one_letter_code
_entity_poly.pdbx_strand_id
1 'polypeptide(L)'
;MKRLDVSNPDSRFQSRSVEYFDRQPTHLELFHDESRSIVSKNDSPDLDFRYSVNPYRGCMHGCAYCYARPSHESLDFGAGTDFERKIVLKRNAAHLLRRFFQAPSWRGEPIVFSGNTDCYQPIEATEKLTLDCLRVCEEYRNPVFIITKSSLIERDIKLLGSLAQLTGLGVAISIPFWDARMARAIEPYAPTPQRRIATIERLRSAGIHVTVAVAPVIPGLADDQLVDILRAAAGAGAQRAFTTYLRLPRAVREVFFQCLQEYAPDRVAKVKARVREAQGPSGSHPRFGVRMEGQGPYAQAVRSLFQNTARELGLETAGNKFWRGFRRPEPLPTQLQLFGR
;
A
#
# COMPACT_ATOMS: atom_id res chain seq x y z
N MET A 1 -17.23 -6.84 20.02
CA MET A 1 -16.72 -6.47 18.69
C MET A 1 -17.34 -7.46 17.70
N LYS A 2 -18.32 -7.06 16.88
CA LYS A 2 -18.92 -7.96 15.89
C LYS A 2 -17.91 -8.15 14.75
N ARG A 3 -17.59 -9.41 14.45
CA ARG A 3 -16.69 -9.83 13.38
C ARG A 3 -17.45 -9.73 12.05
N LEU A 4 -16.79 -9.20 11.02
CA LEU A 4 -17.30 -9.08 9.65
C LEU A 4 -17.77 -10.44 9.13
N ASP A 5 -19.02 -10.53 8.68
CA ASP A 5 -19.54 -11.66 7.91
C ASP A 5 -19.33 -11.40 6.39
N VAL A 6 -18.16 -10.86 6.02
CA VAL A 6 -17.76 -10.76 4.61
C VAL A 6 -17.39 -12.17 4.15
N SER A 7 -18.09 -12.70 3.16
CA SER A 7 -17.77 -14.02 2.59
C SER A 7 -16.70 -13.90 1.52
N ASN A 8 -16.03 -15.01 1.19
CA ASN A 8 -15.21 -15.05 0.00
C ASN A 8 -16.15 -15.10 -1.22
N PRO A 9 -16.13 -14.09 -2.11
CA PRO A 9 -16.86 -14.20 -3.37
C PRO A 9 -16.22 -15.29 -4.24
N ASP A 10 -16.99 -15.85 -5.17
CA ASP A 10 -16.54 -16.92 -6.04
C ASP A 10 -15.27 -16.53 -6.81
N SER A 11 -14.22 -17.35 -6.67
CA SER A 11 -12.97 -17.16 -7.38
C SER A 11 -13.13 -17.59 -8.83
N ARG A 12 -12.75 -16.71 -9.76
CA ARG A 12 -12.78 -16.99 -11.21
C ARG A 12 -11.84 -18.11 -11.68
N PHE A 13 -10.92 -18.55 -10.81
CA PHE A 13 -9.95 -19.60 -11.11
C PHE A 13 -10.33 -20.94 -10.48
N GLN A 14 -11.29 -20.95 -9.56
CA GLN A 14 -11.75 -22.20 -8.95
C GLN A 14 -12.80 -22.87 -9.84
N SER A 15 -12.66 -24.18 -10.03
CA SER A 15 -13.65 -25.03 -10.70
C SER A 15 -14.73 -25.57 -9.74
N ARG A 16 -14.58 -25.30 -8.43
CA ARG A 16 -15.47 -25.74 -7.35
C ARG A 16 -15.56 -24.63 -6.30
N SER A 17 -16.77 -24.26 -5.90
CA SER A 17 -17.02 -23.40 -4.74
C SER A 17 -17.24 -24.25 -3.50
N VAL A 18 -16.84 -23.73 -2.34
CA VAL A 18 -17.08 -24.36 -1.04
C VAL A 18 -18.02 -23.45 -0.25
N GLU A 19 -19.27 -23.87 -0.10
CA GLU A 19 -20.19 -23.25 0.85
C GLU A 19 -19.95 -23.85 2.24
N TYR A 20 -19.64 -22.99 3.20
CA TYR A 20 -19.51 -23.39 4.59
C TYR A 20 -20.90 -23.35 5.23
N PHE A 21 -21.38 -24.48 5.73
CA PHE A 21 -22.64 -24.57 6.49
C PHE A 21 -22.53 -23.88 7.87
N ASP A 22 -21.31 -23.73 8.38
CA ASP A 22 -20.98 -23.05 9.64
C ASP A 22 -20.07 -21.83 9.41
N ARG A 23 -19.73 -21.11 10.48
CA ARG A 23 -18.84 -19.94 10.43
C ARG A 23 -17.46 -20.32 9.89
N GLN A 24 -16.95 -19.55 8.92
CA GLN A 24 -15.57 -19.74 8.44
C GLN A 24 -14.57 -19.69 9.62
N PRO A 25 -13.56 -20.59 9.64
CA PRO A 25 -12.53 -20.60 10.68
C PRO A 25 -11.92 -19.22 10.86
N THR A 26 -11.38 -18.93 12.06
CA THR A 26 -10.93 -17.58 12.44
C THR A 26 -9.41 -17.44 12.51
N HIS A 27 -8.67 -18.50 12.22
CA HIS A 27 -7.23 -18.57 12.40
C HIS A 27 -6.44 -17.90 11.27
N LEU A 28 -5.32 -17.27 11.61
CA LEU A 28 -4.33 -16.83 10.61
C LEU A 28 -3.63 -18.08 10.07
N GLU A 29 -3.59 -18.23 8.76
CA GLU A 29 -2.88 -19.30 8.06
C GLU A 29 -1.67 -18.70 7.32
N LEU A 30 -0.50 -19.31 7.50
CA LEU A 30 0.75 -18.85 6.90
C LEU A 30 1.21 -19.86 5.86
N PHE A 31 1.52 -19.35 4.67
CA PHE A 31 2.01 -20.15 3.55
C PHE A 31 3.40 -19.70 3.15
N HIS A 32 4.20 -20.64 2.64
CA HIS A 32 5.52 -20.33 2.13
C HIS A 32 5.46 -20.06 0.63
N ASP A 33 6.13 -19.00 0.19
CA ASP A 33 6.26 -18.65 -1.22
C ASP A 33 7.63 -19.11 -1.75
N GLU A 34 7.63 -19.94 -2.79
CA GLU A 34 8.85 -20.46 -3.45
C GLU A 34 9.25 -19.64 -4.69
N SER A 35 8.81 -18.38 -4.79
CA SER A 35 9.14 -17.49 -5.90
C SER A 35 10.65 -17.43 -6.15
N ARG A 36 11.03 -17.43 -7.43
CA ARG A 36 12.42 -17.30 -7.89
C ARG A 36 12.84 -15.84 -8.13
N SER A 37 11.92 -14.89 -7.95
CA SER A 37 12.15 -13.44 -8.04
C SER A 37 11.27 -12.70 -7.02
N ILE A 38 11.72 -11.52 -6.60
CA ILE A 38 11.00 -10.66 -5.64
C ILE A 38 10.59 -9.31 -6.25
N VAL A 39 11.32 -8.86 -7.26
CA VAL A 39 11.09 -7.57 -7.91
C VAL A 39 10.09 -7.73 -9.05
N SER A 40 9.01 -6.94 -8.99
CA SER A 40 8.02 -6.82 -10.07
C SER A 40 8.24 -5.53 -10.85
N LYS A 41 8.14 -5.60 -12.17
CA LYS A 41 8.22 -4.44 -13.08
C LYS A 41 6.83 -4.07 -13.59
N ASN A 42 6.55 -2.78 -13.69
CA ASN A 42 5.37 -2.25 -14.36
C ASN A 42 5.77 -1.13 -15.34
N ASP A 43 4.94 -0.89 -16.35
CA ASP A 43 5.10 0.11 -17.40
C ASP A 43 3.92 1.09 -17.43
N SER A 44 3.20 1.21 -16.30
CA SER A 44 2.01 2.03 -16.25
C SER A 44 2.35 3.52 -16.28
N PRO A 45 1.74 4.32 -17.16
CA PRO A 45 1.94 5.77 -17.17
C PRO A 45 1.28 6.48 -15.99
N ASP A 46 0.46 5.78 -15.19
CA ASP A 46 -0.19 6.33 -14.00
C ASP A 46 0.68 6.24 -12.74
N LEU A 47 1.83 5.56 -12.82
CA LEU A 47 2.71 5.30 -11.69
C LEU A 47 4.07 5.95 -11.93
N ASP A 48 4.50 6.75 -10.97
CA ASP A 48 5.82 7.40 -10.99
C ASP A 48 6.97 6.44 -10.64
N PHE A 49 6.75 5.13 -10.72
CA PHE A 49 7.74 4.10 -10.43
C PHE A 49 7.55 2.88 -11.32
N ARG A 50 8.68 2.23 -11.62
CA ARG A 50 8.73 1.03 -12.45
C ARG A 50 8.86 -0.26 -11.66
N TYR A 51 9.58 -0.24 -10.55
CA TYR A 51 9.96 -1.44 -9.81
C TYR A 51 9.34 -1.47 -8.41
N SER A 52 8.85 -2.64 -8.00
CA SER A 52 8.29 -2.83 -6.66
C SER A 52 8.71 -4.17 -6.04
N VAL A 53 8.69 -4.20 -4.71
CA VAL A 53 8.97 -5.36 -3.88
C VAL A 53 7.81 -5.59 -2.93
N ASN A 54 7.33 -6.82 -2.87
CA ASN A 54 6.27 -7.26 -1.95
C ASN A 54 6.73 -8.54 -1.24
N PRO A 55 7.28 -8.44 -0.01
CA PRO A 55 7.74 -9.60 0.78
C PRO A 55 6.60 -10.55 1.20
N TYR A 56 5.36 -10.06 1.13
CA TYR A 56 4.17 -10.79 1.49
C TYR A 56 3.17 -10.84 0.32
N ARG A 57 2.24 -11.78 0.35
CA ARG A 57 0.97 -11.74 -0.41
C ARG A 57 -0.19 -11.87 0.56
N GLY A 58 -1.25 -11.09 0.33
CA GLY A 58 -2.30 -10.88 1.32
C GLY A 58 -1.95 -9.75 2.26
N CYS A 59 -2.94 -9.20 2.96
CA CYS A 59 -2.71 -8.10 3.89
C CYS A 59 -3.66 -8.15 5.09
N MET A 60 -3.09 -8.30 6.28
CA MET A 60 -3.83 -8.39 7.54
C MET A 60 -4.58 -7.10 7.91
N HIS A 61 -4.37 -5.97 7.22
CA HIS A 61 -5.16 -4.76 7.45
C HIS A 61 -6.64 -4.92 7.07
N GLY A 62 -6.97 -5.86 6.18
CA GLY A 62 -8.36 -6.23 5.87
C GLY A 62 -9.20 -5.13 5.22
N CYS A 63 -8.60 -4.14 4.56
CA CYS A 63 -9.36 -3.03 3.98
C CYS A 63 -10.38 -3.52 2.94
N ALA A 64 -11.67 -3.23 3.12
CA ALA A 64 -12.73 -3.74 2.26
C ALA A 64 -12.60 -3.27 0.78
N TYR A 65 -12.04 -2.08 0.57
CA TYR A 65 -11.82 -1.50 -0.75
C TYR A 65 -10.51 -1.93 -1.45
N CYS A 66 -9.72 -2.83 -0.84
CA CYS A 66 -8.35 -3.09 -1.29
C CYS A 66 -8.29 -3.68 -2.71
N TYR A 67 -7.70 -2.94 -3.66
CA TYR A 67 -7.57 -3.37 -5.05
C TYR A 67 -6.70 -4.62 -5.24
N ALA A 68 -5.91 -5.01 -4.23
CA ALA A 68 -4.99 -6.14 -4.28
C ALA A 68 -5.66 -7.48 -3.94
N ARG A 69 -6.88 -7.47 -3.39
CA ARG A 69 -7.66 -8.67 -3.06
C ARG A 69 -7.74 -9.69 -4.21
N PRO A 70 -7.96 -9.30 -5.49
CA PRO A 70 -7.98 -10.23 -6.62
C PRO A 70 -6.67 -10.99 -6.87
N SER A 71 -5.55 -10.59 -6.26
CA SER A 71 -4.29 -11.32 -6.40
C SER A 71 -4.32 -12.69 -5.70
N HIS A 72 -5.14 -12.84 -4.65
CA HIS A 72 -5.35 -14.11 -3.95
C HIS A 72 -6.06 -15.16 -4.80
N GLU A 73 -6.91 -14.74 -5.73
CA GLU A 73 -7.61 -15.66 -6.64
C GLU A 73 -6.61 -16.49 -7.46
N SER A 74 -5.44 -15.94 -7.79
CA SER A 74 -4.38 -16.65 -8.54
C SER A 74 -3.62 -17.70 -7.73
N LEU A 75 -3.91 -17.80 -6.43
CA LEU A 75 -3.37 -18.79 -5.50
C LEU A 75 -4.44 -19.78 -5.07
N ASP A 76 -5.56 -19.83 -5.79
CA ASP A 76 -6.76 -20.60 -5.43
C ASP A 76 -7.36 -20.23 -4.06
N PHE A 77 -7.08 -19.00 -3.59
CA PHE A 77 -7.69 -18.44 -2.38
C PHE A 77 -8.84 -17.47 -2.72
N GLY A 78 -9.71 -17.23 -1.75
CA GLY A 78 -10.75 -16.20 -1.88
C GLY A 78 -10.22 -14.77 -1.84
N ALA A 79 -10.92 -13.84 -2.49
CA ALA A 79 -10.59 -12.40 -2.46
C ALA A 79 -11.26 -11.65 -1.29
N GLY A 80 -12.18 -12.30 -0.57
CA GLY A 80 -12.83 -11.78 0.63
C GLY A 80 -11.92 -11.97 1.85
N THR A 81 -12.42 -12.66 2.86
CA THR A 81 -11.73 -12.90 4.12
C THR A 81 -10.39 -13.63 3.98
N ASP A 82 -10.22 -14.49 2.98
CA ASP A 82 -8.95 -15.20 2.77
C ASP A 82 -7.78 -14.24 2.55
N PHE A 83 -8.00 -13.06 1.96
CA PHE A 83 -6.93 -12.09 1.68
C PHE A 83 -6.23 -11.57 2.94
N GLU A 84 -6.96 -11.37 4.04
CA GLU A 84 -6.41 -10.93 5.32
C GLU A 84 -6.08 -12.08 6.29
N ARG A 85 -6.40 -13.32 5.93
CA ARG A 85 -6.27 -14.51 6.81
C ARG A 85 -5.25 -15.53 6.32
N LYS A 86 -5.03 -15.64 5.01
CA LYS A 86 -4.08 -16.55 4.38
C LYS A 86 -2.92 -15.73 3.83
N ILE A 87 -1.86 -15.59 4.62
CA ILE A 87 -0.73 -14.74 4.26
C ILE A 87 0.40 -15.61 3.71
N VAL A 88 0.88 -15.27 2.52
CA VAL A 88 2.01 -15.97 1.89
C VAL A 88 3.29 -15.18 2.15
N LEU A 89 4.31 -15.86 2.69
CA LEU A 89 5.58 -15.31 3.13
C LEU A 89 6.70 -15.65 2.14
N LYS A 90 7.40 -14.63 1.61
CA LYS A 90 8.61 -14.83 0.79
C LYS A 90 9.85 -14.73 1.67
N ARG A 91 10.14 -15.78 2.44
CA ARG A 91 11.28 -15.77 3.39
C ARG A 91 12.65 -15.58 2.72
N ASN A 92 12.76 -15.89 1.43
CA ASN A 92 13.96 -15.65 0.63
C ASN A 92 14.01 -14.24 0.00
N ALA A 93 13.08 -13.33 0.31
CA ALA A 93 12.94 -12.03 -0.35
C ALA A 93 14.24 -11.19 -0.36
N ALA A 94 14.94 -11.09 0.77
CA ALA A 94 16.19 -10.35 0.86
C ALA A 94 17.30 -10.96 -0.02
N HIS A 95 17.41 -12.29 -0.04
CA HIS A 95 18.36 -13.00 -0.92
C HIS A 95 18.06 -12.76 -2.40
N LEU A 96 16.79 -12.86 -2.79
CA LEU A 96 16.36 -12.60 -4.17
C LEU A 96 16.60 -11.14 -4.58
N LEU A 97 16.39 -10.19 -3.65
CA LEU A 97 16.63 -8.77 -3.90
C LEU A 97 18.11 -8.48 -4.12
N ARG A 98 18.99 -9.09 -3.30
CA ARG A 98 20.45 -9.00 -3.45
C ARG A 98 20.89 -9.51 -4.82
N ARG A 99 20.41 -10.70 -5.21
CA ARG A 99 20.68 -11.28 -6.54
C ARG A 99 20.22 -10.35 -7.67
N PHE A 100 19.06 -9.70 -7.51
CA PHE A 100 18.56 -8.74 -8.50
C PHE A 100 19.49 -7.53 -8.63
N PHE A 101 19.95 -6.93 -7.52
CA PHE A 101 20.87 -5.79 -7.55
C PHE A 101 22.27 -6.11 -8.10
N GLN A 102 22.70 -7.37 -8.00
CA GLN A 102 23.96 -7.84 -8.60
C GLN A 102 23.91 -7.90 -10.13
N ALA A 103 22.72 -7.92 -10.74
CA ALA A 103 22.61 -7.98 -12.19
C ALA A 103 23.35 -6.79 -12.85
N PRO A 104 24.18 -7.03 -13.88
CA PRO A 104 24.90 -5.96 -14.59
C PRO A 104 23.98 -4.95 -15.27
N SER A 105 22.72 -5.32 -15.52
CA SER A 105 21.69 -4.44 -16.11
C SER A 105 21.03 -3.52 -15.08
N TRP A 106 21.15 -3.77 -13.78
CA TRP A 106 20.55 -2.92 -12.77
C TRP A 106 21.25 -1.56 -12.69
N ARG A 107 20.46 -0.49 -12.70
CA ARG A 107 20.91 0.90 -12.73
C ARG A 107 20.53 1.69 -11.48
N GLY A 108 19.88 1.06 -10.50
CA GLY A 108 19.55 1.72 -9.24
C GLY A 108 18.28 2.55 -9.25
N GLU A 109 17.30 2.20 -10.08
CA GLU A 109 16.00 2.86 -10.03
C GLU A 109 15.35 2.67 -8.63
N PRO A 110 14.53 3.61 -8.15
CA PRO A 110 13.85 3.47 -6.87
C PRO A 110 13.01 2.19 -6.81
N ILE A 111 13.11 1.47 -5.68
CA ILE A 111 12.26 0.32 -5.39
C ILE A 111 11.11 0.77 -4.49
N VAL A 112 9.88 0.49 -4.93
CA VAL A 112 8.68 0.77 -4.14
C VAL A 112 8.26 -0.47 -3.34
N PHE A 113 8.15 -0.32 -2.03
CA PHE A 113 7.55 -1.31 -1.15
C PHE A 113 6.05 -1.06 -1.02
N SER A 114 5.30 -2.15 -0.88
CA SER A 114 3.84 -2.17 -0.73
C SER A 114 3.04 -1.87 -2.00
N GLY A 115 3.46 -2.41 -3.14
CA GLY A 115 2.69 -2.29 -4.39
C GLY A 115 1.40 -3.13 -4.43
N ASN A 116 1.30 -4.21 -3.64
CA ASN A 116 0.15 -5.13 -3.64
C ASN A 116 -0.16 -5.74 -2.26
N THR A 117 0.52 -5.30 -1.21
CA THR A 117 0.33 -5.68 0.20
C THR A 117 0.90 -4.55 1.05
N ASP A 118 0.59 -4.46 2.34
CA ASP A 118 1.35 -3.58 3.24
C ASP A 118 2.58 -4.31 3.78
N CYS A 119 3.77 -3.81 3.47
CA CYS A 119 5.03 -4.39 3.91
C CYS A 119 5.26 -4.29 5.43
N TYR A 120 4.51 -3.43 6.14
CA TYR A 120 4.53 -3.26 7.59
C TYR A 120 3.25 -3.77 8.27
N GLN A 121 2.49 -4.65 7.62
CA GLN A 121 1.36 -5.34 8.23
C GLN A 121 1.77 -6.12 9.51
N PRO A 122 0.85 -6.42 10.44
CA PRO A 122 1.16 -6.99 11.75
C PRO A 122 2.17 -8.15 11.79
N ILE A 123 2.15 -9.08 10.83
CA ILE A 123 3.08 -10.23 10.80
C ILE A 123 4.57 -9.80 10.63
N GLU A 124 4.83 -8.62 10.07
CA GLU A 124 6.19 -8.04 9.95
C GLU A 124 6.85 -7.79 11.31
N ALA A 125 6.07 -7.68 12.40
CA ALA A 125 6.63 -7.55 13.75
C ALA A 125 7.50 -8.76 14.12
N THR A 126 7.11 -9.95 13.62
CA THR A 126 7.76 -11.23 13.87
C THR A 126 8.68 -11.63 12.72
N GLU A 127 8.18 -11.64 11.48
CA GLU A 127 8.90 -12.21 10.32
C GLU A 127 10.02 -11.30 9.79
N LYS A 128 9.92 -9.98 9.97
CA LYS A 128 10.97 -9.00 9.63
C LYS A 128 11.48 -9.04 8.18
N LEU A 129 10.69 -9.58 7.24
CA LEU A 129 11.12 -9.74 5.84
C LEU A 129 11.31 -8.39 5.15
N THR A 130 10.47 -7.41 5.49
CA THR A 130 10.63 -6.04 4.97
C THR A 130 11.90 -5.41 5.52
N LEU A 131 12.15 -5.53 6.82
CA LEU A 131 13.39 -5.06 7.45
C LEU A 131 14.63 -5.65 6.77
N ASP A 132 14.65 -6.95 6.49
CA ASP A 132 15.78 -7.59 5.82
C ASP A 132 15.96 -7.13 4.37
N CYS A 133 14.85 -6.91 3.63
CA CYS A 133 14.93 -6.28 2.31
C CYS A 133 15.46 -4.84 2.37
N LEU A 134 15.07 -4.05 3.37
CA LEU A 134 15.53 -2.67 3.53
C LEU A 134 17.03 -2.60 3.87
N ARG A 135 17.56 -3.56 4.64
CA ARG A 135 19.00 -3.70 4.87
C ARG A 135 19.77 -3.98 3.58
N VAL A 136 19.20 -4.80 2.68
CA VAL A 136 19.79 -5.00 1.34
C VAL A 136 19.74 -3.71 0.52
N CYS A 137 18.66 -2.93 0.59
CA CYS A 137 18.62 -1.61 -0.05
C CYS A 137 19.69 -0.66 0.52
N GLU A 138 19.92 -0.66 1.83
CA GLU A 138 20.96 0.17 2.47
C GLU A 138 22.36 -0.25 2.03
N GLU A 139 22.65 -1.55 2.07
CA GLU A 139 23.92 -2.14 1.62
C GLU A 139 24.26 -1.71 0.19
N TYR A 140 23.28 -1.78 -0.72
CA TYR A 140 23.44 -1.40 -2.13
C TYR A 140 23.18 0.07 -2.42
N ARG A 141 22.95 0.87 -1.38
CA ARG A 141 22.57 2.28 -1.46
C ARG A 141 21.50 2.51 -2.54
N ASN A 142 20.49 1.65 -2.60
CA ASN A 142 19.39 1.78 -3.54
C ASN A 142 18.32 2.72 -2.97
N PRO A 143 17.77 3.66 -3.77
CA PRO A 143 16.65 4.49 -3.33
C PRO A 143 15.39 3.66 -3.06
N VAL A 144 14.61 4.08 -2.07
CA VAL A 144 13.42 3.33 -1.61
C VAL A 144 12.23 4.26 -1.42
N PHE A 145 11.05 3.84 -1.87
CA PHE A 145 9.78 4.44 -1.46
C PHE A 145 8.92 3.42 -0.74
N ILE A 146 8.30 3.78 0.37
CA ILE A 146 7.46 2.86 1.16
C ILE A 146 6.04 3.40 1.24
N ILE A 147 5.04 2.58 0.92
CA ILE A 147 3.63 2.92 1.16
C ILE A 147 3.14 2.10 2.35
N THR A 148 2.53 2.70 3.37
CA THR A 148 1.98 1.93 4.50
C THR A 148 0.84 2.64 5.21
N LYS A 149 0.02 1.87 5.92
CA LYS A 149 -0.91 2.34 6.96
C LYS A 149 -0.40 2.09 8.37
N SER A 150 0.67 1.33 8.52
CA SER A 150 1.11 0.77 9.79
C SER A 150 2.03 1.71 10.55
N SER A 151 1.82 1.82 11.86
CA SER A 151 2.75 2.49 12.76
C SER A 151 3.99 1.63 13.08
N LEU A 152 4.02 0.36 12.67
CA LEU A 152 5.17 -0.53 12.89
C LEU A 152 6.45 -0.04 12.19
N ILE A 153 6.30 0.77 11.14
CA ILE A 153 7.43 1.43 10.46
C ILE A 153 8.34 2.22 11.40
N GLU A 154 7.80 2.69 12.53
CA GLU A 154 8.55 3.43 13.55
C GLU A 154 9.67 2.61 14.19
N ARG A 155 9.51 1.28 14.26
CA ARG A 155 10.55 0.34 14.75
C ARG A 155 11.86 0.51 13.98
N ASP A 156 11.76 0.80 12.69
CA ASP A 156 12.89 0.81 11.76
C ASP A 156 13.42 2.22 11.48
N ILE A 157 12.97 3.25 12.23
CA ILE A 157 13.33 4.67 12.02
C ILE A 157 14.84 4.89 11.87
N LYS A 158 15.68 4.18 12.64
CA LYS A 158 17.14 4.32 12.54
C LYS A 158 17.67 3.91 11.15
N LEU A 159 17.20 2.77 10.63
CA LEU A 159 17.56 2.28 9.30
C LEU A 159 16.99 3.19 8.22
N LEU A 160 15.73 3.61 8.38
CA LEU A 160 15.07 4.51 7.45
C LEU A 160 15.75 5.88 7.36
N GLY A 161 16.21 6.43 8.49
CA GLY A 161 17.00 7.67 8.53
C GLY A 161 18.35 7.53 7.81
N SER A 162 19.04 6.40 7.99
CA SER A 162 20.27 6.09 7.26
C SER A 162 20.04 6.01 5.74
N LEU A 163 19.01 5.29 5.29
CA LEU A 163 18.59 5.27 3.89
C LEU A 163 18.24 6.66 3.36
N ALA A 164 17.50 7.46 4.13
CA ALA A 164 17.16 8.83 3.76
C ALA A 164 18.41 9.69 3.50
N GLN A 165 19.46 9.54 4.30
CA GLN A 165 20.72 10.26 4.15
C GLN A 165 21.57 9.73 2.99
N LEU A 166 21.64 8.41 2.81
CA LEU A 166 22.51 7.76 1.83
C LEU A 166 21.95 7.83 0.41
N THR A 167 20.64 7.62 0.25
CA THR A 167 20.02 7.33 -1.05
C THR A 167 18.79 8.18 -1.36
N GLY A 168 18.24 8.86 -0.36
CA GLY A 168 16.88 9.38 -0.41
C GLY A 168 15.85 8.28 -0.17
N LEU A 169 14.99 8.52 0.81
CA LEU A 169 13.87 7.65 1.20
C LEU A 169 12.60 8.51 1.26
N GLY A 170 11.54 8.03 0.62
CA GLY A 170 10.20 8.58 0.79
C GLY A 170 9.26 7.59 1.44
N VAL A 171 8.38 8.08 2.32
CA VAL A 171 7.32 7.27 2.93
C VAL A 171 5.98 7.90 2.65
N ALA A 172 5.05 7.14 2.07
CA ALA A 172 3.65 7.49 1.99
C ALA A 172 2.85 6.83 3.11
N ILE A 173 2.21 7.65 3.95
CA ILE A 173 1.26 7.18 4.96
C ILE A 173 -0.17 7.33 4.42
N SER A 174 -0.88 6.21 4.23
CA SER A 174 -2.25 6.24 3.70
C SER A 174 -3.27 6.57 4.78
N ILE A 175 -4.06 7.62 4.58
CA ILE A 175 -5.14 8.08 5.47
C ILE A 175 -6.36 8.42 4.59
N PRO A 176 -7.24 7.45 4.27
CA PRO A 176 -8.44 7.71 3.46
C PRO A 176 -9.66 8.14 4.30
N PHE A 177 -9.57 8.02 5.63
CA PHE A 177 -10.62 8.38 6.58
C PHE A 177 -10.02 9.21 7.70
N TRP A 178 -10.78 10.18 8.20
CA TRP A 178 -10.50 10.93 9.42
C TRP A 178 -11.30 10.41 10.62
N ASP A 179 -12.56 10.04 10.38
CA ASP A 179 -13.42 9.45 11.41
C ASP A 179 -12.94 8.04 11.79
N ALA A 180 -12.56 7.86 13.05
CA ALA A 180 -11.98 6.61 13.54
C ALA A 180 -12.99 5.45 13.56
N ARG A 181 -14.29 5.73 13.69
CA ARG A 181 -15.33 4.68 13.68
C ARG A 181 -15.51 4.12 12.27
N MET A 182 -15.62 4.99 11.28
CA MET A 182 -15.67 4.64 9.86
C MET A 182 -14.38 3.95 9.41
N ALA A 183 -13.21 4.46 9.81
CA ALA A 183 -11.95 3.79 9.55
C ALA A 183 -11.92 2.36 10.10
N ARG A 184 -12.39 2.14 11.35
CA ARG A 184 -12.46 0.80 11.96
C ARG A 184 -13.48 -0.12 11.29
N ALA A 185 -14.55 0.42 10.71
CA ALA A 185 -15.52 -0.37 9.96
C ALA A 185 -14.94 -0.89 8.63
N ILE A 186 -14.22 -0.03 7.90
CA ILE A 186 -13.76 -0.32 6.53
C ILE A 186 -12.31 -0.88 6.49
N GLU A 187 -11.48 -0.49 7.46
CA GLU A 187 -10.07 -0.87 7.62
C GLU A 187 -9.82 -1.47 9.03
N PRO A 188 -10.47 -2.60 9.38
CA PRO A 188 -10.67 -3.04 10.76
C PRO A 188 -9.41 -3.25 11.59
N TYR A 189 -8.30 -3.62 10.93
CA TYR A 189 -7.04 -3.93 11.60
C TYR A 189 -5.93 -2.92 11.30
N ALA A 190 -6.24 -1.84 10.57
CA ALA A 190 -5.29 -0.75 10.36
C ALA A 190 -5.26 0.19 11.58
N PRO A 191 -4.13 0.85 11.88
CA PRO A 191 -4.08 1.90 12.88
C PRO A 191 -5.09 3.02 12.61
N THR A 192 -5.56 3.67 13.69
CA THR A 192 -6.48 4.79 13.58
C THR A 192 -5.88 5.94 12.77
N PRO A 193 -6.69 6.81 12.14
CA PRO A 193 -6.19 7.99 11.44
C PRO A 193 -5.27 8.86 12.30
N GLN A 194 -5.64 9.08 13.56
CA GLN A 194 -4.85 9.87 14.51
C GLN A 194 -3.51 9.20 14.83
N ARG A 195 -3.47 7.87 14.94
CA ARG A 195 -2.21 7.14 15.14
C ARG A 195 -1.28 7.26 13.93
N ARG A 196 -1.85 7.30 12.71
CA ARG A 196 -1.13 7.51 11.46
C ARG A 196 -0.55 8.93 11.36
N ILE A 197 -1.29 9.96 11.80
CA ILE A 197 -0.75 11.33 11.92
C ILE A 197 0.46 11.36 12.87
N ALA A 198 0.37 10.70 14.03
CA ALA A 198 1.48 10.63 14.98
C ALA A 198 2.69 9.82 14.43
N THR A 199 2.48 8.94 13.45
CA THR A 199 3.55 8.27 12.71
C THR A 199 4.22 9.23 11.71
N ILE A 200 3.44 10.09 11.02
CA ILE A 200 3.99 11.14 10.16
C ILE A 200 4.95 12.03 10.96
N GLU A 201 4.52 12.53 12.11
CA GLU A 201 5.34 13.40 12.96
C GLU A 201 6.67 12.73 13.35
N ARG A 202 6.63 11.48 13.85
CA ARG A 202 7.84 10.73 14.23
C ARG A 202 8.81 10.51 13.08
N LEU A 203 8.30 10.15 11.89
CA LEU A 203 9.13 9.97 10.69
C LEU A 203 9.77 11.30 10.28
N ARG A 204 9.02 12.41 10.35
CA ARG A 204 9.51 13.75 10.03
C ARG A 204 10.58 14.22 11.02
N SER A 205 10.42 13.96 12.32
CA SER A 205 11.45 14.23 13.34
C SER A 205 12.75 13.47 13.09
N ALA A 206 12.68 12.32 12.41
CA ALA A 206 13.85 11.55 11.99
C ALA A 206 14.45 11.99 10.64
N GLY A 207 13.94 13.08 10.04
CA GLY A 207 14.42 13.61 8.76
C GLY A 207 13.91 12.87 7.52
N ILE A 208 13.00 11.89 7.67
CA ILE A 208 12.47 11.09 6.56
C ILE A 208 11.43 11.90 5.78
N HIS A 209 11.50 11.92 4.45
CA HIS A 209 10.52 12.62 3.64
C HIS A 209 9.17 11.89 3.66
N VAL A 210 8.09 12.58 4.03
CA VAL A 210 6.76 11.97 4.21
C VAL A 210 5.71 12.61 3.30
N THR A 211 4.98 11.74 2.62
CA THR A 211 3.81 12.04 1.79
C THR A 211 2.56 11.53 2.49
N VAL A 212 1.51 12.35 2.60
CA VAL A 212 0.18 11.84 2.98
C VAL A 212 -0.54 11.33 1.74
N ALA A 213 -1.09 10.12 1.82
CA ALA A 213 -1.89 9.55 0.74
C ALA A 213 -3.36 9.47 1.15
N VAL A 214 -4.20 10.37 0.63
CA VAL A 214 -5.66 10.25 0.76
C VAL A 214 -6.14 9.29 -0.32
N ALA A 215 -5.87 8.01 -0.10
CA ALA A 215 -5.97 6.96 -1.10
C ALA A 215 -6.60 5.68 -0.50
N PRO A 216 -7.82 5.30 -0.92
CA PRO A 216 -8.66 5.99 -1.90
C PRO A 216 -9.46 7.15 -1.30
N VAL A 217 -9.81 8.13 -2.14
CA VAL A 217 -10.96 9.00 -1.94
C VAL A 217 -12.23 8.18 -2.24
N ILE A 218 -13.13 8.09 -1.26
CA ILE A 218 -14.38 7.33 -1.39
C ILE A 218 -15.57 8.30 -1.49
N PRO A 219 -16.13 8.49 -2.69
CA PRO A 219 -17.11 9.54 -2.94
C PRO A 219 -18.45 9.25 -2.26
N GLY A 220 -18.99 10.24 -1.57
CA GLY A 220 -20.22 10.13 -0.80
C GLY A 220 -20.07 9.46 0.56
N LEU A 221 -18.86 9.03 0.93
CA LEU A 221 -18.56 8.38 2.20
C LEU A 221 -17.58 9.18 3.06
N ALA A 222 -16.41 9.51 2.52
CA ALA A 222 -15.30 10.11 3.29
C ALA A 222 -14.59 11.26 2.56
N ASP A 223 -15.07 11.63 1.38
CA ASP A 223 -14.51 12.73 0.58
C ASP A 223 -14.74 14.11 1.22
N ASP A 224 -15.71 14.24 2.11
CA ASP A 224 -15.92 15.40 2.98
C ASP A 224 -14.83 15.57 4.05
N GLN A 225 -14.13 14.49 4.41
CA GLN A 225 -13.06 14.49 5.43
C GLN A 225 -11.68 14.89 4.85
N LEU A 226 -11.59 15.09 3.54
CA LEU A 226 -10.33 15.30 2.83
C LEU A 226 -9.53 16.48 3.38
N VAL A 227 -10.20 17.61 3.66
CA VAL A 227 -9.55 18.83 4.13
C VAL A 227 -8.94 18.64 5.51
N ASP A 228 -9.65 17.96 6.42
CA ASP A 228 -9.16 17.71 7.78
C ASP A 228 -7.95 16.79 7.79
N ILE A 229 -7.93 15.77 6.93
CA ILE A 229 -6.79 14.87 6.76
C ILE A 229 -5.56 15.65 6.28
N LEU A 230 -5.72 16.51 5.27
CA LEU A 230 -4.61 17.32 4.75
C LEU A 230 -4.08 18.31 5.78
N ARG A 231 -4.97 19.02 6.49
CA ARG A 231 -4.57 19.96 7.55
C ARG A 231 -3.81 19.25 8.67
N ALA A 232 -4.31 18.10 9.14
CA ALA A 232 -3.66 17.33 10.18
C ALA A 232 -2.29 16.80 9.72
N ALA A 233 -2.19 16.31 8.48
CA ALA A 233 -0.94 15.80 7.93
C ALA A 233 0.10 16.91 7.73
N ALA A 234 -0.30 18.07 7.20
CA ALA A 234 0.57 19.24 7.07
C ALA A 234 1.05 19.73 8.44
N GLY A 235 0.14 19.78 9.44
CA GLY A 235 0.49 20.12 10.83
C GLY A 235 1.48 19.16 11.46
N ALA A 236 1.44 17.87 11.10
CA ALA A 236 2.43 16.86 11.51
C ALA A 236 3.74 16.88 10.68
N GLY A 237 3.86 17.81 9.73
CA GLY A 237 5.07 18.03 8.94
C GLY A 237 5.18 17.21 7.66
N ALA A 238 4.10 16.59 7.18
CA ALA A 238 4.07 16.01 5.83
C ALA A 238 4.41 17.10 4.80
N GLN A 239 5.19 16.75 3.78
CA GLN A 239 5.66 17.72 2.78
C GLN A 239 4.91 17.61 1.47
N ARG A 240 4.20 16.49 1.29
CA ARG A 240 3.57 16.12 0.04
C ARG A 240 2.24 15.47 0.28
N ALA A 241 1.40 15.51 -0.74
CA ALA A 241 0.16 14.76 -0.75
C ALA A 241 -0.15 14.21 -2.13
N PHE A 242 -0.84 13.07 -2.16
CA PHE A 242 -1.55 12.62 -3.36
C PHE A 242 -2.87 11.95 -2.99
N THR A 243 -3.74 11.82 -3.98
CA THR A 243 -4.99 11.06 -3.88
C THR A 243 -5.10 10.07 -5.00
N THR A 244 -5.83 8.98 -4.77
CA THR A 244 -6.38 8.15 -5.84
C THR A 244 -7.86 8.00 -5.61
N TYR A 245 -8.63 7.98 -6.68
CA TYR A 245 -10.07 7.73 -6.60
C TYR A 245 -10.35 6.26 -6.30
N LEU A 246 -11.44 5.96 -5.60
CA LEU A 246 -11.85 4.59 -5.31
C LEU A 246 -11.97 3.76 -6.61
N ARG A 247 -11.36 2.58 -6.57
CA ARG A 247 -11.46 1.54 -7.61
C ARG A 247 -11.92 0.25 -6.97
N LEU A 248 -12.92 -0.38 -7.57
CA LEU A 248 -13.49 -1.64 -7.11
C LEU A 248 -13.37 -2.72 -8.21
N PRO A 249 -12.16 -3.18 -8.53
CA PRO A 249 -11.98 -4.19 -9.56
C PRO A 249 -12.51 -5.55 -9.10
N ARG A 250 -13.29 -6.23 -9.94
CA ARG A 250 -13.72 -7.63 -9.75
C ARG A 250 -14.39 -7.85 -8.38
N ALA A 251 -14.02 -8.91 -7.67
CA ALA A 251 -14.47 -9.31 -6.34
C ALA A 251 -14.44 -8.18 -5.29
N VAL A 252 -13.57 -7.18 -5.44
CA VAL A 252 -13.46 -6.05 -4.50
C VAL A 252 -14.78 -5.28 -4.39
N ARG A 253 -15.54 -5.19 -5.50
CA ARG A 253 -16.83 -4.49 -5.49
C ARG A 253 -17.82 -5.13 -4.54
N GLU A 254 -17.93 -6.44 -4.58
CA GLU A 254 -18.85 -7.20 -3.75
C GLU A 254 -18.45 -7.09 -2.28
N VAL A 255 -17.18 -7.37 -1.98
CA VAL A 255 -16.59 -7.23 -0.63
C VAL A 255 -16.84 -5.83 -0.05
N PHE A 256 -16.57 -4.79 -0.84
CA PHE A 256 -16.74 -3.40 -0.38
C PHE A 256 -18.21 -3.06 -0.11
N PHE A 257 -19.14 -3.42 -1.00
CA PHE A 257 -20.55 -3.08 -0.80
C PHE A 257 -21.24 -3.95 0.25
N GLN A 258 -20.81 -5.20 0.46
CA GLN A 258 -21.27 -6.02 1.57
C GLN A 258 -20.85 -5.40 2.91
N CYS A 259 -19.59 -5.01 3.03
CA CYS A 259 -19.09 -4.28 4.20
C CYS A 259 -19.86 -2.97 4.39
N LEU A 260 -20.04 -2.17 3.34
CA LEU A 260 -20.74 -0.89 3.45
C LEU A 260 -22.22 -1.07 3.82
N GLN A 261 -22.89 -2.11 3.34
CA GLN A 261 -24.27 -2.44 3.69
C GLN A 261 -24.43 -2.76 5.18
N GLU A 262 -23.41 -3.32 5.82
CA GLU A 262 -23.42 -3.63 7.25
C GLU A 262 -23.22 -2.38 8.11
N TYR A 263 -22.29 -1.49 7.74
CA TYR A 263 -21.89 -0.36 8.62
C TYR A 263 -22.50 1.00 8.28
N ALA A 264 -22.86 1.23 7.02
CA ALA A 264 -23.44 2.49 6.56
C ALA A 264 -24.49 2.24 5.46
N PRO A 265 -25.57 1.50 5.76
CA PRO A 265 -26.59 1.12 4.77
C PRO A 265 -27.23 2.33 4.09
N ASP A 266 -27.39 3.44 4.81
CA ASP A 266 -27.91 4.72 4.35
C ASP A 266 -27.01 5.39 3.29
N ARG A 267 -25.71 5.08 3.29
CA ARG A 267 -24.73 5.65 2.34
C ARG A 267 -24.56 4.80 1.08
N VAL A 268 -24.99 3.54 1.08
CA VAL A 268 -24.76 2.59 -0.02
C VAL A 268 -25.26 3.11 -1.37
N ALA A 269 -26.49 3.63 -1.43
CA ALA A 269 -27.07 4.13 -2.67
C ALA A 269 -26.28 5.29 -3.25
N LYS A 270 -25.89 6.25 -2.39
CA LYS A 270 -25.08 7.42 -2.78
C LYS A 270 -23.71 6.99 -3.29
N VAL A 271 -23.01 6.12 -2.56
CA VAL A 271 -21.67 5.65 -2.95
C VAL A 271 -21.73 4.85 -4.26
N LYS A 272 -22.72 3.96 -4.44
CA LYS A 272 -22.92 3.22 -5.72
C LYS A 272 -23.11 4.18 -6.89
N ALA A 273 -23.95 5.21 -6.74
CA ALA A 273 -24.20 6.19 -7.79
C ALA A 273 -22.92 6.96 -8.16
N ARG A 274 -22.17 7.46 -7.17
CA ARG A 274 -20.93 8.22 -7.41
C ARG A 274 -19.79 7.37 -7.98
N VAL A 275 -19.67 6.11 -7.54
CA VAL A 275 -18.69 5.18 -8.12
C VAL A 275 -19.07 4.88 -9.57
N ARG A 276 -20.35 4.67 -9.90
CA ARG A 276 -20.79 4.42 -11.28
C ARG A 276 -20.52 5.63 -12.19
N GLU A 277 -20.78 6.84 -11.70
CA GLU A 277 -20.48 8.09 -12.42
C GLU A 277 -18.99 8.20 -12.78
N ALA A 278 -18.12 7.98 -11.78
CA ALA A 278 -16.68 8.21 -11.91
C ALA A 278 -15.89 7.06 -12.52
N GLN A 279 -16.32 5.80 -12.34
CA GLN A 279 -15.58 4.60 -12.73
C GLN A 279 -16.33 3.73 -13.74
N GLY A 280 -17.56 4.09 -14.11
CA GLY A 280 -18.43 3.29 -14.97
C GLY A 280 -19.14 2.15 -14.23
N PRO A 281 -19.95 1.36 -14.96
CA PRO A 281 -20.86 0.37 -14.36
C PRO A 281 -20.15 -0.77 -13.64
N SER A 282 -18.87 -1.04 -13.92
CA SER A 282 -18.07 -2.07 -13.24
C SER A 282 -17.56 -1.62 -11.87
N GLY A 283 -17.48 -0.30 -11.62
CA GLY A 283 -16.82 0.27 -10.44
C GLY A 283 -15.29 0.37 -10.55
N SER A 284 -14.71 0.05 -11.71
CA SER A 284 -13.30 0.32 -12.01
C SER A 284 -13.11 0.53 -13.51
N HIS A 285 -12.61 1.70 -13.89
CA HIS A 285 -12.25 2.00 -15.27
C HIS A 285 -10.91 1.33 -15.65
N PRO A 286 -10.73 0.79 -16.88
CA PRO A 286 -9.47 0.18 -17.29
C PRO A 286 -8.44 1.18 -17.86
N ARG A 287 -8.90 2.29 -18.47
CA ARG A 287 -8.05 3.28 -19.14
C ARG A 287 -7.11 4.00 -18.17
N PHE A 288 -5.82 4.05 -18.54
CA PHE A 288 -4.83 4.91 -17.89
C PHE A 288 -5.27 6.38 -17.91
N GLY A 289 -4.81 7.16 -16.94
CA GLY A 289 -5.21 8.56 -16.70
C GLY A 289 -6.60 8.71 -16.09
N VAL A 290 -7.52 7.77 -16.31
CA VAL A 290 -8.89 7.82 -15.74
C VAL A 290 -9.02 7.00 -14.49
N ARG A 291 -8.49 5.77 -14.51
CA ARG A 291 -8.77 4.79 -13.47
C ARG A 291 -8.38 5.25 -12.06
N MET A 292 -7.31 6.05 -11.93
CA MET A 292 -6.84 6.60 -10.66
C MET A 292 -7.46 7.96 -10.31
N GLU A 293 -8.06 8.66 -11.26
CA GLU A 293 -8.59 10.02 -11.04
C GLU A 293 -10.13 10.06 -10.91
N GLY A 294 -10.83 9.15 -11.59
CA GLY A 294 -12.26 9.24 -11.80
C GLY A 294 -12.63 10.29 -12.85
N GLN A 295 -13.85 10.18 -13.39
CA GLN A 295 -14.41 11.11 -14.38
C GLN A 295 -15.66 11.82 -13.86
N GLY A 296 -16.10 12.83 -14.60
CA GLY A 296 -17.33 13.57 -14.30
C GLY A 296 -17.13 14.74 -13.33
N PRO A 297 -18.16 15.58 -13.18
CA PRO A 297 -18.10 16.83 -12.43
C PRO A 297 -17.81 16.60 -10.94
N TYR A 298 -18.32 15.50 -10.36
CA TYR A 298 -18.07 15.19 -8.96
C TYR A 298 -16.60 14.88 -8.68
N ALA A 299 -16.00 13.97 -9.46
CA ALA A 299 -14.59 13.62 -9.32
C ALA A 299 -13.68 14.83 -9.57
N GLN A 300 -14.03 15.68 -10.55
CA GLN A 300 -13.34 16.93 -10.80
C GLN A 300 -13.41 17.90 -9.62
N ALA A 301 -14.58 18.07 -9.00
CA ALA A 301 -14.74 18.92 -7.83
C ALA A 301 -13.88 18.44 -6.65
N VAL A 302 -13.87 17.14 -6.38
CA VAL A 302 -13.03 16.57 -5.30
C VAL A 302 -11.54 16.74 -5.60
N ARG A 303 -11.10 16.54 -6.85
CA ARG A 303 -9.72 16.78 -7.26
C ARG A 303 -9.32 18.24 -7.12
N SER A 304 -10.19 19.17 -7.52
CA SER A 304 -9.95 20.62 -7.35
C SER A 304 -9.85 21.00 -5.87
N LEU A 305 -10.74 20.46 -5.02
CA LEU A 305 -10.68 20.67 -3.57
C LEU A 305 -9.34 20.18 -3.00
N PHE A 306 -8.91 18.98 -3.39
CA PHE A 306 -7.61 18.45 -2.99
C PHE A 306 -6.45 19.35 -3.44
N GLN A 307 -6.40 19.72 -4.73
CA GLN A 307 -5.30 20.51 -5.28
C GLN A 307 -5.21 21.90 -4.64
N ASN A 308 -6.35 22.56 -4.42
CA ASN A 308 -6.39 23.87 -3.78
C ASN A 308 -5.97 23.78 -2.31
N THR A 309 -6.52 22.82 -1.57
CA THR A 309 -6.17 22.62 -0.15
C THR A 309 -4.69 22.25 0.02
N ALA A 310 -4.16 21.35 -0.82
CA ALA A 310 -2.75 20.98 -0.79
C ALA A 310 -1.85 22.19 -1.08
N ARG A 311 -2.20 23.03 -2.07
CA ARG A 311 -1.48 24.26 -2.39
C ARG A 311 -1.50 25.25 -1.23
N GLU A 312 -2.67 25.49 -0.63
CA GLU A 312 -2.84 26.38 0.53
C GLU A 312 -1.99 25.94 1.72
N LEU A 313 -1.86 24.62 1.93
CA LEU A 313 -1.07 24.02 3.00
C LEU A 313 0.42 23.83 2.66
N GLY A 314 0.86 24.22 1.46
CA GLY A 314 2.25 24.04 1.02
C GLY A 314 2.67 22.59 0.77
N LEU A 315 1.72 21.68 0.54
CA LEU A 315 1.98 20.28 0.22
C LEU A 315 2.24 20.11 -1.28
N GLU A 316 3.39 19.54 -1.66
CA GLU A 316 3.67 19.27 -3.08
C GLU A 316 2.83 18.08 -3.58
N THR A 317 2.29 18.20 -4.79
CA THR A 317 1.41 17.17 -5.39
C THR A 317 2.00 16.52 -6.65
N ALA A 318 3.25 16.84 -7.04
CA ALA A 318 3.86 16.36 -8.29
C ALA A 318 5.30 15.87 -8.11
N GLY A 319 5.63 14.69 -8.67
CA GLY A 319 6.98 14.14 -8.95
C GLY A 319 7.89 13.85 -7.75
N ASN A 320 8.46 12.64 -7.64
CA ASN A 320 9.37 12.28 -6.54
C ASN A 320 10.80 12.79 -6.77
N LYS A 321 11.16 13.97 -6.23
CA LYS A 321 12.45 14.64 -6.50
C LYS A 321 13.50 14.51 -5.37
N PHE A 322 13.57 13.37 -4.69
CA PHE A 322 14.47 13.20 -3.54
C PHE A 322 15.46 12.02 -3.64
N TRP A 323 15.53 11.35 -4.79
CA TRP A 323 16.38 10.17 -4.98
C TRP A 323 17.83 10.56 -5.29
N ARG A 324 18.79 9.91 -4.62
CA ARG A 324 20.24 10.10 -4.80
C ARG A 324 20.93 8.75 -4.95
N GLY A 325 21.53 8.52 -6.11
CA GLY A 325 22.57 7.50 -6.31
C GLY A 325 22.15 6.03 -6.14
N PHE A 326 22.97 5.17 -6.72
CA PHE A 326 22.99 3.73 -6.48
C PHE A 326 24.44 3.28 -6.50
N ARG A 327 24.85 2.43 -5.55
CA ARG A 327 26.23 1.97 -5.46
C ARG A 327 26.29 0.53 -4.98
N ARG A 328 26.83 -0.36 -5.81
CA ARG A 328 27.14 -1.73 -5.39
C ARG A 328 28.20 -1.68 -4.27
N PRO A 329 28.10 -2.53 -3.23
CA PRO A 329 29.19 -2.72 -2.30
C PRO A 329 30.46 -3.09 -3.06
N GLU A 330 31.62 -2.61 -2.59
CA GLU A 330 32.88 -3.16 -3.06
C GLU A 330 32.88 -4.67 -2.78
N PRO A 331 33.36 -5.52 -3.72
CA PRO A 331 33.56 -6.93 -3.43
C PRO A 331 34.40 -7.05 -2.16
N LEU A 332 34.04 -7.97 -1.25
CA LEU A 332 34.99 -8.40 -0.23
C LEU A 332 36.27 -8.83 -0.96
N PRO A 333 37.47 -8.42 -0.49
CA PRO A 333 38.71 -8.83 -1.13
C PRO A 333 38.69 -10.34 -1.27
N THR A 334 38.75 -10.82 -2.52
CA THR A 334 38.85 -12.25 -2.78
C THR A 334 40.09 -12.77 -2.07
N GLN A 335 40.08 -14.03 -1.61
CA GLN A 335 41.24 -14.64 -0.94
C GLN A 335 42.53 -14.57 -1.79
N LEU A 336 42.39 -14.35 -3.11
CA LEU A 336 43.48 -14.07 -4.05
C LEU A 336 44.14 -12.69 -3.89
N GLN A 337 43.49 -11.70 -3.26
CA GLN A 337 44.06 -10.39 -2.95
C GLN A 337 44.84 -10.35 -1.62
N LEU A 338 44.73 -11.38 -0.78
CA LEU A 338 45.50 -11.52 0.47
C LEU A 338 46.91 -12.12 0.25
N PHE A 339 47.22 -12.57 -0.98
CA PHE A 339 48.51 -13.19 -1.32
C PHE A 339 49.26 -12.49 -2.47
N GLY A 340 48.87 -11.28 -2.85
CA GLY A 340 49.60 -10.48 -3.85
C GLY A 340 50.74 -9.68 -3.23
N ARG A 341 51.98 -10.18 -3.39
CA ARG A 341 53.22 -9.38 -3.27
C ARG A 341 53.52 -8.68 -4.59
#